data_AF-A0A377JKN6-F1
#
_entry.id   AF-A0A377JKN6-F1
#
_cell.length_a   1.000
_cell.length_b   1.000
_cell.length_c   1.000
_cell.angle_alpha   90.00
_cell.angle_beta   90.00
_cell.angle_gamma   90.00
#
_symmetry.space_group_name_H-M   'P 1'
#
loop_
_entity.id
_entity.type
_entity.pdbx_description
1 polymer ?
#
loop_
_entity_poly.entity_id
_entity_poly.type
_entity_poly.pdbx_seq_one_letter_code
_entity_poly.pdbx_strand_id
1 'polypeptide(L)'
;MIIEDANRASMAGSFKTQSENIDSKMKAVDKILLGSLVATSVISFINYSTSLSATDSLNILQFLAKSIVTIPLLVIAWLKAKERAYLFRLREDYNYKYSSAMAFEGYKKQVQEQDPKLHQQLLQIAVDNLGINPTKVFDKDLKSTPLETIIDGVGKRLDKAVDGIKGEVNDIPKKTKELIDDE
;
A
#
# COMPACT_ATOMS: atom_id res chain seq x y z
N MET A 1 -13.72 -32.11 28.34
CA MET A 1 -13.38 -32.30 26.91
C MET A 1 -14.00 -31.21 26.02
N ILE A 2 -15.30 -30.91 26.12
CA ILE A 2 -16.00 -29.96 25.22
C ILE A 2 -15.49 -28.50 25.32
N ILE A 3 -15.06 -28.07 26.51
CA ILE A 3 -14.58 -26.69 26.75
C ILE A 3 -13.18 -26.46 26.15
N GLU A 4 -12.34 -27.50 26.11
CA GLU A 4 -10.97 -27.41 25.63
C GLU A 4 -10.91 -27.39 24.08
N ASP A 5 -11.76 -28.19 23.43
CA ASP A 5 -11.93 -28.16 21.97
C ASP A 5 -12.59 -26.86 21.49
N ALA A 6 -13.55 -26.32 22.25
CA ALA A 6 -14.15 -25.02 21.95
C ALA A 6 -13.14 -23.87 22.05
N ASN A 7 -12.25 -23.88 23.04
CA ASN A 7 -11.22 -22.84 23.19
C ASN A 7 -10.13 -22.93 22.09
N ARG A 8 -9.77 -24.16 21.67
CA ARG A 8 -8.80 -24.42 20.58
C ARG A 8 -9.34 -24.03 19.19
N ALA A 9 -10.55 -24.45 18.86
CA ALA A 9 -11.23 -24.05 17.62
C ALA A 9 -11.50 -22.53 17.60
N SER A 10 -11.75 -21.93 18.76
CA SER A 10 -11.99 -20.49 18.91
C SER A 10 -10.73 -19.66 18.61
N MET A 11 -9.54 -20.06 19.08
CA MET A 11 -8.30 -19.30 18.82
C MET A 11 -7.91 -19.34 17.33
N ALA A 12 -7.84 -20.51 16.70
CA ALA A 12 -7.55 -20.61 15.27
C ALA A 12 -8.66 -19.97 14.41
N GLY A 13 -9.93 -20.17 14.81
CA GLY A 13 -11.08 -19.53 14.18
C GLY A 13 -11.00 -18.00 14.22
N SER A 14 -10.57 -17.42 15.35
CA SER A 14 -10.42 -15.97 15.48
C SER A 14 -9.40 -15.38 14.51
N PHE A 15 -8.26 -16.06 14.27
CA PHE A 15 -7.27 -15.61 13.28
C PHE A 15 -7.80 -15.71 11.86
N LYS A 16 -8.54 -16.77 11.53
CA LYS A 16 -9.20 -16.93 10.24
C LYS A 16 -10.23 -15.82 10.00
N THR A 17 -11.13 -15.58 10.94
CA THR A 17 -12.14 -14.52 10.84
C THR A 17 -11.50 -13.14 10.70
N GLN A 18 -10.40 -12.86 11.41
CA GLN A 18 -9.69 -11.60 11.27
C GLN A 18 -9.04 -11.45 9.88
N SER A 19 -8.44 -12.51 9.34
CA SER A 19 -7.91 -12.49 7.96
C SER A 19 -9.03 -12.23 6.94
N GLU A 20 -10.18 -12.90 7.07
CA GLU A 20 -11.34 -12.71 6.19
C GLU A 20 -11.93 -11.29 6.28
N ASN A 21 -12.00 -10.73 7.49
CA ASN A 21 -12.41 -9.35 7.71
C ASN A 21 -11.45 -8.36 7.03
N ILE A 22 -10.14 -8.61 7.12
CA ILE A 22 -9.13 -7.79 6.45
C ILE A 22 -9.23 -7.92 4.93
N ASP A 23 -9.47 -9.13 4.40
CA ASP A 23 -9.69 -9.38 2.97
C ASP A 23 -10.90 -8.61 2.44
N SER A 24 -12.00 -8.58 3.20
CA SER A 24 -13.19 -7.78 2.87
C SER A 24 -12.89 -6.28 2.84
N LYS A 25 -12.13 -5.77 3.83
CA LYS A 25 -11.65 -4.38 3.84
C LYS A 25 -10.73 -4.08 2.65
N MET A 26 -9.82 -4.99 2.29
CA MET A 26 -8.98 -4.87 1.10
C MET A 26 -9.81 -4.74 -0.17
N LYS A 27 -10.86 -5.56 -0.33
CA LYS A 27 -11.78 -5.46 -1.49
C LYS A 27 -12.47 -4.09 -1.55
N ALA A 28 -12.82 -3.50 -0.41
CA ALA A 28 -13.37 -2.14 -0.38
C ALA A 28 -12.32 -1.09 -0.82
N VAL A 29 -11.08 -1.22 -0.34
CA VAL A 29 -9.97 -0.36 -0.75
C VAL A 29 -9.68 -0.50 -2.25
N ASP A 30 -9.70 -1.71 -2.79
CA ASP A 30 -9.48 -2.00 -4.21
C ASP A 30 -10.55 -1.34 -5.09
N LYS A 31 -11.82 -1.36 -4.66
CA LYS A 31 -12.91 -0.65 -5.36
C LYS A 31 -12.69 0.86 -5.38
N ILE A 32 -12.27 1.46 -4.27
CA ILE A 32 -12.01 2.91 -4.20
C ILE A 32 -10.78 3.26 -5.06
N LEU A 33 -9.71 2.46 -4.99
CA LEU A 33 -8.50 2.65 -5.78
C LEU A 33 -8.82 2.62 -7.28
N LEU A 34 -9.47 1.55 -7.74
CA LEU A 34 -9.86 1.42 -9.15
C LEU A 34 -10.82 2.54 -9.57
N GLY A 35 -11.81 2.85 -8.74
CA GLY A 35 -12.76 3.94 -8.98
C GLY A 35 -12.08 5.30 -9.12
N SER A 36 -11.12 5.63 -8.25
CA SER A 36 -10.36 6.88 -8.33
C SER A 36 -9.50 6.97 -9.59
N LEU A 37 -8.92 5.84 -10.04
CA LEU A 37 -8.10 5.79 -11.24
C LEU A 37 -8.95 5.95 -12.50
N VAL A 38 -10.09 5.27 -12.57
CA VAL A 38 -11.06 5.39 -13.66
C VAL A 38 -11.62 6.82 -13.71
N ALA A 39 -12.00 7.39 -12.56
CA ALA A 39 -12.47 8.78 -12.48
C ALA A 39 -11.41 9.77 -12.96
N THR A 40 -10.15 9.59 -12.55
CA THR A 40 -9.02 10.39 -13.04
C THR A 40 -8.92 10.31 -14.55
N SER A 41 -8.94 9.10 -15.13
CA SER A 41 -8.85 8.90 -16.58
C SER A 41 -9.99 9.57 -17.35
N VAL A 42 -11.24 9.43 -16.87
CA VAL A 42 -12.42 10.04 -17.51
C VAL A 42 -12.36 11.56 -17.43
N ILE A 43 -12.05 12.10 -16.25
CA ILE A 43 -11.95 13.55 -16.02
C ILE A 43 -10.83 14.15 -16.86
N SER A 44 -9.67 13.49 -16.94
CA SER A 44 -8.57 13.92 -17.80
C SER A 44 -8.97 13.89 -19.27
N PHE A 45 -9.63 12.84 -19.74
CA PHE A 45 -10.10 12.75 -21.13
C PHE A 45 -11.06 13.89 -21.48
N ILE A 46 -12.05 14.17 -20.63
CA ILE A 46 -12.99 15.27 -20.84
C ILE A 46 -12.27 16.62 -20.82
N ASN A 47 -11.36 16.85 -19.87
CA ASN A 47 -10.71 18.14 -19.70
C ASN A 47 -9.66 18.48 -20.77
N TYR A 48 -8.96 17.47 -21.29
CA TYR A 48 -7.84 17.66 -22.23
C TYR A 48 -8.17 17.29 -23.67
N SER A 49 -9.37 16.77 -23.97
CA SER A 49 -9.80 16.48 -25.34
C SER A 49 -9.78 17.71 -26.25
N THR A 50 -10.18 18.89 -25.74
CA THR A 50 -10.17 20.15 -26.51
C THR A 50 -8.77 20.74 -26.69
N SER A 51 -7.89 20.64 -25.68
CA SER A 51 -6.52 21.21 -25.73
C SER A 51 -5.54 20.46 -26.64
N LEU A 52 -5.89 19.27 -27.13
CA LEU A 52 -5.06 18.50 -28.07
C LEU A 52 -5.24 18.92 -29.54
N SER A 53 -6.14 19.86 -29.84
CA SER A 53 -6.32 20.38 -31.20
C SER A 53 -5.20 21.35 -31.53
N ALA A 54 -4.48 21.11 -32.64
CA ALA A 54 -3.27 21.84 -33.06
C ALA A 54 -3.43 23.36 -33.29
N THR A 55 -4.65 23.89 -33.15
CA THR A 55 -5.01 25.30 -33.34
C THR A 55 -4.93 26.12 -32.04
N ASP A 56 -4.90 25.46 -30.88
CA ASP A 56 -5.00 26.13 -29.58
C ASP A 56 -3.60 26.33 -28.95
N SER A 57 -3.24 27.59 -28.64
CA SER A 57 -1.98 27.88 -27.95
C SER A 57 -1.99 27.24 -26.56
N LEU A 58 -0.94 26.49 -26.19
CA LEU A 58 -0.84 25.85 -24.88
C LEU A 58 -0.84 26.89 -23.75
N ASN A 59 -2.01 27.16 -23.20
CA ASN A 59 -2.18 28.11 -22.11
C ASN A 59 -1.91 27.39 -20.79
N ILE A 60 -0.69 27.53 -20.26
CA ILE A 60 -0.21 26.86 -19.04
C ILE A 60 -1.16 27.08 -17.85
N LEU A 61 -1.81 28.26 -17.81
CA LEU A 61 -2.74 28.63 -16.75
C LEU A 61 -4.05 27.83 -16.82
N GLN A 62 -4.57 27.56 -18.02
CA GLN A 62 -5.74 26.71 -18.21
C GLN A 62 -5.44 25.25 -17.87
N PHE A 63 -4.25 24.76 -18.22
CA PHE A 63 -3.78 23.43 -17.83
C PHE A 63 -3.71 23.30 -16.31
N LEU A 64 -3.10 24.27 -15.63
CA LEU A 64 -2.96 24.26 -14.17
C LEU A 64 -4.32 24.36 -13.46
N ALA A 65 -5.25 25.17 -13.99
CA ALA A 65 -6.61 25.27 -13.49
C ALA A 65 -7.38 23.94 -13.62
N LYS A 66 -7.23 23.21 -14.73
CA LYS A 66 -7.85 21.88 -14.93
C LYS A 66 -7.20 20.81 -14.04
N SER A 67 -5.91 20.94 -13.76
CA SER A 67 -5.13 20.02 -12.91
C SER A 67 -5.63 19.97 -11.47
N ILE A 68 -6.22 21.06 -10.95
CA ILE A 68 -6.67 21.15 -9.56
C ILE A 68 -7.73 20.10 -9.21
N VAL A 69 -8.48 19.61 -10.20
CA VAL A 69 -9.51 18.58 -10.02
C VAL A 69 -8.91 17.17 -10.11
N THR A 70 -7.87 16.97 -10.93
CA THR A 70 -7.25 15.66 -11.15
C THR A 70 -6.27 15.28 -10.03
N ILE A 71 -5.52 16.25 -9.49
CA ILE A 71 -4.51 15.99 -8.44
C ILE A 71 -5.11 15.33 -7.19
N PRO A 72 -6.24 15.80 -6.61
CA PRO A 72 -6.85 15.16 -5.43
C PRO A 72 -7.22 13.70 -5.65
N LEU A 73 -7.70 13.33 -6.84
CA LEU A 73 -8.04 11.94 -7.18
C LEU A 73 -6.82 11.04 -7.19
N LEU A 74 -5.69 11.53 -7.73
CA LEU A 74 -4.42 10.83 -7.70
C LEU A 74 -3.88 10.66 -6.27
N VAL A 75 -4.05 11.67 -5.42
CA VAL A 75 -3.68 11.57 -4.00
C VAL A 75 -4.52 10.49 -3.30
N ILE A 76 -5.83 10.45 -3.54
CA ILE A 76 -6.71 9.40 -3.01
C ILE A 76 -6.24 8.02 -3.49
N ALA A 77 -5.96 7.86 -4.79
CA ALA A 77 -5.46 6.61 -5.36
C ALA A 77 -4.16 6.15 -4.65
N TRP A 78 -3.22 7.07 -4.47
CA TRP A 78 -1.96 6.78 -3.79
C TRP A 78 -2.15 6.38 -2.32
N LEU A 79 -3.02 7.09 -1.58
CA LEU A 79 -3.35 6.76 -0.20
C LEU A 79 -3.99 5.36 -0.10
N LYS A 80 -4.91 5.04 -1.00
CA LYS A 80 -5.55 3.72 -1.04
C LYS A 80 -4.57 2.61 -1.43
N ALA A 81 -3.62 2.88 -2.33
CA ALA A 81 -2.56 1.93 -2.66
C ALA A 81 -1.67 1.62 -1.43
N LYS A 82 -1.34 2.64 -0.62
CA LYS A 82 -0.60 2.45 0.65
C LYS A 82 -1.42 1.67 1.68
N GLU A 83 -2.69 2.02 1.86
CA GLU A 83 -3.61 1.33 2.76
C GLU A 83 -3.73 -0.15 2.38
N ARG A 84 -3.86 -0.45 1.08
CA ARG A 84 -3.87 -1.83 0.56
C ARG A 84 -2.60 -2.59 0.89
N ALA A 85 -1.43 -1.98 0.71
CA ALA A 85 -0.14 -2.62 1.02
C ALA A 85 0.04 -2.90 2.52
N TYR A 86 -0.55 -2.06 3.38
CA TYR A 86 -0.61 -2.31 4.82
C TYR A 86 -1.54 -3.49 5.14
N LEU A 87 -2.78 -3.46 4.62
CA LEU A 87 -3.76 -4.53 4.86
C LEU A 87 -3.29 -5.88 4.32
N PHE A 88 -2.60 -5.91 3.18
CA PHE A 88 -2.02 -7.13 2.62
C PHE A 88 -1.03 -7.80 3.58
N ARG A 89 -0.10 -7.01 4.15
CA ARG A 89 0.86 -7.50 5.15
C ARG A 89 0.17 -7.99 6.40
N LEU A 90 -0.81 -7.23 6.90
CA LEU A 90 -1.58 -7.61 8.07
C LEU A 90 -2.35 -8.93 7.85
N ARG A 91 -2.99 -9.09 6.69
CA ARG A 91 -3.70 -10.31 6.31
C ARG A 91 -2.75 -11.52 6.26
N GLU A 92 -1.56 -11.34 5.71
CA GLU A 92 -0.56 -12.41 5.62
C GLU A 92 -0.08 -12.86 7.00
N ASP A 93 0.15 -11.91 7.92
CA ASP A 93 0.49 -12.24 9.31
C ASP A 93 -0.62 -13.05 10.01
N TYR A 94 -1.89 -12.69 9.80
CA TYR A 94 -3.02 -13.45 10.35
C TYR A 94 -3.18 -14.83 9.69
N ASN A 95 -2.95 -14.95 8.38
CA ASN A 95 -2.92 -16.23 7.69
C ASN A 95 -1.80 -17.14 8.19
N TYR A 96 -0.62 -16.58 8.46
CA TYR A 96 0.50 -17.29 9.05
C TYR A 96 0.16 -17.80 10.46
N LYS A 97 -0.46 -16.96 11.30
CA LYS A 97 -0.94 -17.35 12.65
C LYS A 97 -2.00 -18.46 12.58
N TYR A 98 -2.95 -18.35 11.66
CA TYR A 98 -3.96 -19.37 11.43
C TYR A 98 -3.32 -20.71 11.01
N SER A 99 -2.44 -20.69 10.01
CA SER A 99 -1.77 -21.89 9.49
C SER A 99 -0.90 -22.54 10.54
N SER A 100 -0.17 -21.75 11.33
CA SER A 100 0.67 -22.21 12.44
C SER A 100 -0.17 -22.85 13.56
N ALA A 101 -1.33 -22.25 13.91
CA ALA A 101 -2.25 -22.83 14.87
C ALA A 101 -2.83 -24.17 14.38
N MET A 102 -3.24 -24.25 13.11
CA MET A 102 -3.73 -25.50 12.51
C MET A 102 -2.64 -26.60 12.46
N ALA A 103 -1.39 -26.24 12.17
CA ALA A 103 -0.27 -27.17 12.20
C ALA A 103 -0.01 -27.68 13.63
N PHE A 104 -0.03 -26.80 14.62
CA PHE A 104 0.08 -27.19 16.04
C PHE A 104 -1.00 -28.19 16.44
N GLU A 105 -2.26 -27.95 16.04
CA GLU A 105 -3.37 -28.88 16.28
C GLU A 105 -3.11 -30.26 15.67
N GLY A 106 -2.62 -30.30 14.42
CA GLY A 106 -2.26 -31.54 13.74
C GLY A 106 -1.13 -32.31 14.43
N TYR A 107 -0.06 -31.61 14.83
CA TYR A 107 1.08 -32.24 15.51
C TYR A 107 0.75 -32.66 16.94
N LYS A 108 -0.07 -31.91 17.68
CA LYS A 108 -0.51 -32.32 19.02
C LYS A 108 -1.22 -33.66 18.97
N LYS A 109 -2.07 -33.89 17.96
CA LYS A 109 -2.79 -35.16 17.76
C LYS A 109 -1.81 -36.34 17.54
N GLN A 110 -0.74 -36.12 16.77
CA GLN A 110 0.29 -37.14 16.51
C GLN A 110 1.19 -37.40 17.73
N VAL A 111 1.53 -36.37 18.50
CA VAL A 111 2.43 -36.50 19.66
C VAL A 111 1.75 -37.07 20.90
N GLN A 112 0.44 -36.86 21.06
CA GLN A 112 -0.35 -37.55 22.10
C GLN A 112 -0.27 -39.08 21.97
N GLU A 113 0.06 -39.60 20.79
CA GLU A 113 0.18 -41.03 20.52
C GLU A 113 1.60 -41.60 20.74
N GLN A 114 2.65 -40.75 20.86
CA GLN A 114 4.05 -41.21 20.81
C GLN A 114 4.93 -40.89 22.04
N ASP A 115 4.92 -39.67 22.63
CA ASP A 115 5.75 -39.34 23.82
C ASP A 115 5.37 -37.99 24.49
N PRO A 116 5.13 -37.93 25.82
CA PRO A 116 4.89 -36.67 26.56
C PRO A 116 6.05 -35.65 26.55
N LYS A 117 7.33 -36.05 26.34
CA LYS A 117 8.44 -35.09 26.22
C LYS A 117 8.39 -34.26 24.94
N LEU A 118 7.95 -34.85 23.83
CA LEU A 118 7.75 -34.12 22.58
C LEU A 118 6.64 -33.08 22.73
N HIS A 119 5.63 -33.36 23.55
CA HIS A 119 4.49 -32.47 23.76
C HIS A 119 4.92 -31.11 24.32
N GLN A 120 5.84 -31.12 25.29
CA GLN A 120 6.33 -29.93 25.95
C GLN A 120 7.21 -29.07 25.03
N GLN A 121 8.04 -29.69 24.19
CA GLN A 121 8.80 -28.98 23.15
C GLN A 121 7.89 -28.34 22.09
N LEU A 122 6.84 -29.07 21.67
CA LEU A 122 5.87 -28.57 20.70
C LEU A 122 5.09 -27.36 21.23
N LEU A 123 4.70 -27.40 22.51
CA LEU A 123 4.05 -26.29 23.20
C LEU A 123 4.95 -25.06 23.28
N GLN A 124 6.23 -25.25 23.61
CA GLN A 124 7.21 -24.16 23.67
C GLN A 124 7.38 -23.49 22.30
N ILE A 125 7.57 -24.28 21.23
CA ILE A 125 7.71 -23.78 19.85
C ILE A 125 6.45 -23.02 19.41
N ALA A 126 5.26 -23.50 19.80
CA ALA A 126 4.00 -22.84 19.48
C ALA A 126 3.84 -21.50 20.21
N VAL A 127 4.16 -21.44 21.51
CA VAL A 127 4.12 -20.19 22.28
C VAL A 127 5.13 -19.18 21.72
N ASP A 128 6.35 -19.63 21.39
CA ASP A 128 7.41 -18.76 20.88
C ASP A 128 7.10 -18.21 19.48
N ASN A 129 6.41 -18.97 18.61
CA ASN A 129 6.06 -18.54 17.26
C ASN A 129 4.70 -17.83 17.15
N LEU A 130 3.69 -18.23 17.94
CA LEU A 130 2.35 -17.65 17.91
C LEU A 130 2.22 -16.43 18.85
N GLY A 131 3.03 -16.38 19.90
CA GLY A 131 3.07 -15.29 20.89
C GLY A 131 3.75 -14.01 20.39
N ILE A 132 4.38 -14.04 19.21
CA ILE A 132 4.97 -12.83 18.62
C ILE A 132 3.85 -11.85 18.27
N ASN A 133 3.83 -10.77 19.05
CA ASN A 133 2.96 -9.61 18.82
C ASN A 133 3.26 -9.05 17.42
N PRO A 134 2.26 -8.63 16.61
CA PRO A 134 2.48 -8.04 15.27
C PRO A 134 3.26 -6.71 15.28
N THR A 135 4.05 -6.41 16.32
CA THR A 135 4.85 -5.20 16.47
C THR A 135 5.86 -4.99 15.33
N LYS A 136 6.28 -6.05 14.62
CA LYS A 136 7.08 -5.91 13.39
C LYS A 136 6.38 -5.13 12.27
N VAL A 137 5.04 -5.05 12.27
CA VAL A 137 4.27 -4.20 11.35
C VAL A 137 4.16 -2.76 11.89
N PHE A 138 4.28 -2.57 13.21
CA PHE A 138 4.22 -1.27 13.89
C PHE A 138 5.56 -0.52 13.96
N ASP A 139 6.69 -1.21 13.83
CA ASP A 139 8.03 -0.62 14.00
C ASP A 139 8.58 0.13 12.77
N LYS A 140 7.82 0.24 11.68
CA LYS A 140 8.19 1.13 10.56
C LYS A 140 7.49 2.47 10.71
N ASP A 141 8.09 3.33 11.53
CA ASP A 141 7.91 4.78 11.58
C ASP A 141 6.50 5.25 11.21
N LEU A 142 5.62 5.31 12.21
CA LEU A 142 4.49 6.23 12.19
C LEU A 142 5.03 7.67 12.17
N LYS A 143 5.54 8.12 11.02
CA LYS A 143 5.75 9.55 10.78
C LYS A 143 4.37 10.19 10.82
N SER A 144 4.23 10.98 11.88
CA SER A 144 3.11 11.81 12.27
C SER A 144 2.37 12.38 11.06
N THR A 145 1.05 12.21 11.08
CA THR A 145 0.06 12.91 10.26
C THR A 145 0.06 12.57 8.75
N PRO A 146 -1.07 12.02 8.23
CA PRO A 146 -1.26 11.74 6.80
C PRO A 146 -0.95 12.93 5.88
N LEU A 147 -1.26 14.15 6.32
CA LEU A 147 -1.00 15.38 5.56
C LEU A 147 0.49 15.68 5.38
N GLU A 148 1.32 15.43 6.39
CA GLU A 148 2.75 15.74 6.34
C GLU A 148 3.48 14.79 5.40
N THR A 149 3.11 13.50 5.40
CA THR A 149 3.61 12.53 4.42
C THR A 149 3.11 12.82 2.99
N ILE A 150 1.91 13.38 2.82
CA ILE A 150 1.38 13.81 1.52
C ILE A 150 2.19 15.02 1.02
N ILE A 151 2.39 16.04 1.87
CA ILE A 151 3.11 17.27 1.52
C ILE A 151 4.57 16.95 1.19
N ASP A 152 5.26 16.17 2.01
CA ASP A 152 6.66 15.79 1.77
C ASP A 152 6.82 14.90 0.52
N GLY A 153 5.92 13.94 0.34
CA GLY A 153 5.97 12.99 -0.77
C GLY A 153 5.63 13.65 -2.11
N VAL A 154 4.69 14.60 -2.12
CA VAL A 154 4.33 15.37 -3.31
C VAL A 154 5.38 16.46 -3.57
N GLY A 155 5.81 17.19 -2.55
CA GLY A 155 6.84 18.23 -2.63
C GLY A 155 8.12 17.69 -3.26
N LYS A 156 8.69 16.59 -2.73
CA LYS A 156 9.91 15.98 -3.28
C LYS A 156 9.77 15.53 -4.74
N ARG A 157 8.58 15.12 -5.17
CA ARG A 157 8.33 14.68 -6.57
C ARG A 157 8.12 15.87 -7.50
N LEU A 158 7.49 16.93 -7.01
CA LEU A 158 7.33 18.20 -7.73
C LEU A 158 8.67 18.91 -7.88
N ASP A 159 9.46 19.02 -6.81
CA ASP A 159 10.80 19.62 -6.85
C ASP A 159 11.68 18.89 -7.85
N LYS A 160 11.66 17.55 -7.84
CA LYS A 160 12.41 16.75 -8.82
C LYS A 160 11.92 16.95 -10.26
N ALA A 161 10.62 17.15 -10.47
CA ALA A 161 10.07 17.44 -11.79
C ALA A 161 10.42 18.86 -12.26
N VAL A 162 10.39 19.84 -11.35
CA VAL A 162 10.75 21.23 -11.62
C VAL A 162 12.25 21.38 -11.86
N ASP A 163 13.09 20.69 -11.10
CA ASP A 163 14.54 20.66 -11.30
C ASP A 163 14.91 19.94 -12.60
N GLY A 164 14.19 18.88 -12.96
CA GLY A 164 14.35 18.22 -14.26
C GLY A 164 14.06 19.17 -15.43
N ILE A 165 12.95 19.93 -15.34
CA ILE A 165 12.59 20.93 -16.35
C ILE A 165 13.56 22.11 -16.35
N LYS A 166 14.00 22.60 -15.18
CA LYS A 166 14.99 23.68 -15.09
C LYS A 166 16.37 23.27 -15.59
N GLY A 167 16.79 22.03 -15.35
CA GLY A 167 18.02 21.47 -15.89
C GLY A 167 17.97 21.45 -17.41
N GLU A 168 16.87 20.96 -17.98
CA GLU A 168 16.67 20.91 -19.43
C GLU A 168 16.58 22.31 -20.05
N VAL A 169 15.96 23.28 -19.38
CA VAL A 169 15.86 24.68 -19.85
C VAL A 169 17.17 25.47 -19.72
N ASN A 170 18.04 25.15 -18.74
CA ASN A 170 19.37 25.78 -18.60
C ASN A 170 20.38 25.27 -19.64
N ASP A 171 20.12 24.12 -20.26
CA ASP A 171 20.94 23.59 -21.36
C ASP A 171 20.53 24.17 -22.73
N ILE A 172 19.34 24.78 -22.85
CA ILE A 172 18.88 25.47 -24.07
C ILE A 172 19.74 26.71 -24.42
N PRO A 173 20.09 27.64 -23.49
CA PRO A 173 20.94 28.78 -23.85
C PRO A 173 22.41 28.42 -24.09
N LYS A 174 22.89 27.27 -23.59
CA LYS A 174 24.26 26.78 -23.88
C LYS A 174 24.38 26.24 -25.30
N LYS A 175 23.39 25.47 -25.75
CA LYS A 175 23.35 24.91 -27.10
C LYS A 175 23.20 25.96 -28.21
N THR A 176 22.57 27.10 -27.90
CA THR A 176 22.48 28.23 -28.84
C THR A 176 23.74 29.09 -28.87
N LYS A 177 24.52 29.14 -27.77
CA LYS A 177 25.78 29.88 -27.74
C LYS A 177 26.90 29.19 -28.51
N GLU A 178 26.99 27.86 -28.43
CA GLU A 178 27.96 27.08 -29.22
C GLU A 178 27.68 27.13 -30.73
N LEU A 179 26.45 27.43 -31.17
CA LEU A 179 26.10 27.57 -32.59
C LEU A 179 26.30 29.00 -33.15
N ILE A 180 26.58 30.00 -32.30
CA ILE A 180 26.80 31.39 -32.72
C ILE A 180 28.30 31.76 -32.68
N ASP A 181 29.11 31.07 -31.87
CA ASP A 181 30.56 31.29 -31.80
C ASP A 181 31.37 30.46 -32.83
N ASP A 182 30.72 29.64 -33.64
CA ASP A 182 31.31 28.79 -34.70
C ASP A 182 31.07 29.31 -36.15
N GLU A 183 30.58 30.55 -36.33
CA GLU A 183 30.47 31.23 -37.65
C GLU A 183 31.45 32.39 -37.82
#